data_AF-A0A3P7JJ18-F1
#
_entry.id   AF-A0A3P7JJ18-F1
#
_cell.length_a   1.000
_cell.length_b   1.000
_cell.length_c   1.000
_cell.angle_alpha   90.00
_cell.angle_beta   90.00
_cell.angle_gamma   90.00
#
_symmetry.space_group_name_H-M   'P 1'
#
loop_
_entity.id
_entity.type
_entity.pdbx_description
1 polymer ?
#
loop_
_entity_poly.entity_id
_entity_poly.type
_entity_poly.pdbx_seq_one_letter_code
_entity_poly.pdbx_strand_id
1 'polypeptide(L)'
;MANSVAAAGQLLVAKRPETETTVALRINTINSAMEQLRLRRCTSDSDTCSSRSQPSSEIRGWIHSQEKRLLELEQRLKEGAGLTKLLSDQQVGFYMDR
;
A
#
# COMPACT_ATOMS: atom_id res chain seq x y z
N MET A 1 8.56 -38.41 11.45
CA MET A 1 7.68 -38.81 10.33
C MET A 1 7.16 -37.55 9.69
N ALA A 2 7.42 -37.33 8.41
CA ALA A 2 6.94 -36.16 7.70
C ALA A 2 5.44 -36.33 7.41
N ASN A 3 4.59 -35.71 8.21
CA ASN A 3 3.14 -35.67 7.98
C ASN A 3 2.85 -34.70 6.83
N SER A 4 3.08 -35.14 5.59
CA SER A 4 2.74 -34.34 4.41
C SER A 4 1.25 -34.47 4.08
N VAL A 5 0.66 -33.39 3.56
CA VAL A 5 -0.73 -33.39 3.09
C VAL A 5 -0.95 -34.46 2.00
N ALA A 6 0.07 -34.74 1.20
CA ALA A 6 0.06 -35.81 0.20
C ALA A 6 -0.03 -37.21 0.84
N ALA A 7 0.75 -37.48 1.90
CA ALA A 7 0.71 -38.75 2.61
C ALA A 7 -0.64 -38.97 3.32
N ALA A 8 -1.21 -37.91 3.92
CA ALA A 8 -2.54 -37.96 4.51
C ALA A 8 -3.64 -38.19 3.44
N GLY A 9 -3.50 -37.57 2.26
CA GLY A 9 -4.39 -37.77 1.13
C GLY A 9 -4.38 -39.21 0.62
N GLN A 10 -3.20 -39.81 0.45
CA GLN A 10 -3.07 -41.21 0.01
C GLN A 10 -3.71 -42.19 1.01
N LEU A 11 -3.54 -41.96 2.31
CA LEU A 11 -4.21 -42.76 3.35
C LEU A 11 -5.74 -42.64 3.30
N LEU A 12 -6.26 -41.47 2.95
CA LEU A 12 -7.70 -41.26 2.80
C LEU A 12 -8.23 -41.98 1.56
N VAL A 13 -7.52 -41.89 0.42
CA VAL A 13 -7.87 -42.60 -0.82
C VAL A 13 -7.82 -44.11 -0.63
N ALA A 14 -6.83 -44.62 0.09
CA ALA A 14 -6.72 -46.04 0.42
C ALA A 14 -7.93 -46.56 1.24
N LYS A 15 -8.55 -45.70 2.06
CA LYS A 15 -9.76 -46.03 2.83
C LYS A 15 -11.06 -45.76 2.08
N ARG A 16 -11.03 -44.85 1.09
CA ARG A 16 -12.19 -44.31 0.35
C ARG A 16 -11.78 -43.97 -1.09
N PRO A 17 -11.69 -44.98 -1.98
CA PRO A 17 -11.20 -44.80 -3.34
C PRO A 17 -12.02 -43.80 -4.16
N GLU A 18 -13.33 -43.70 -3.90
CA GLU A 18 -14.25 -42.76 -4.54
C GLU A 18 -13.86 -41.28 -4.38
N THR A 19 -12.99 -40.98 -3.40
CA THR A 19 -12.51 -39.62 -3.14
C THR A 19 -11.24 -39.25 -3.89
N GLU A 20 -10.64 -40.18 -4.64
CA GLU A 20 -9.33 -40.01 -5.31
C GLU A 20 -9.24 -38.72 -6.13
N THR A 21 -10.19 -38.50 -7.04
CA THR A 21 -10.20 -37.31 -7.90
C THR A 21 -10.32 -36.02 -7.09
N THR A 22 -11.15 -36.01 -6.05
CA THR A 22 -11.35 -34.84 -5.20
C THR A 22 -10.12 -34.55 -4.34
N VAL A 23 -9.48 -35.59 -3.80
CA VAL A 23 -8.26 -35.46 -3.02
C VAL A 23 -7.10 -34.96 -3.89
N ALA A 24 -6.95 -35.50 -5.10
CA ALA A 24 -5.93 -35.06 -6.05
C ALA A 24 -6.11 -33.58 -6.43
N LEU A 25 -7.33 -33.16 -6.75
CA LEU A 25 -7.65 -31.75 -7.04
C LEU A 25 -7.29 -30.84 -5.86
N ARG A 26 -7.68 -31.20 -4.64
CA ARG A 26 -7.39 -30.39 -3.44
C ARG A 26 -5.90 -30.27 -3.16
N ILE A 27 -5.14 -31.36 -3.32
CA ILE A 27 -3.67 -31.33 -3.15
C ILE A 27 -3.04 -30.38 -4.18
N ASN A 28 -3.47 -30.44 -5.44
CA ASN A 28 -2.98 -29.54 -6.49
C ASN A 28 -3.30 -28.07 -6.16
N THR A 29 -4.54 -27.76 -5.75
CA THR A 29 -4.91 -26.40 -5.34
C THR A 29 -4.06 -25.89 -4.18
N ILE A 30 -3.80 -26.72 -3.17
CA ILE A 30 -2.96 -26.36 -2.02
C ILE A 30 -1.52 -26.09 -2.47
N ASN A 31 -0.96 -26.95 -3.33
CA ASN A 31 0.40 -26.76 -3.85
C ASN A 31 0.52 -25.46 -4.65
N SER A 32 -0.43 -25.19 -5.55
CA SER A 32 -0.46 -23.93 -6.32
C SER A 32 -0.59 -22.70 -5.42
N ALA A 33 -1.44 -22.75 -4.38
CA ALA A 33 -1.59 -21.65 -3.43
C ALA A 33 -0.32 -21.43 -2.60
N MET A 34 0.35 -22.51 -2.16
CA MET A 34 1.63 -22.42 -1.47
C MET A 34 2.72 -21.82 -2.35
N GLU A 35 2.74 -22.17 -3.64
CA GLU A 35 3.69 -21.59 -4.59
C GLU A 35 3.41 -20.11 -4.84
N GLN A 36 2.14 -19.72 -5.02
CA GLN A 36 1.76 -18.31 -5.12
C GLN A 36 2.13 -17.51 -3.87
N LEU A 37 2.01 -18.08 -2.68
CA LEU A 37 2.45 -17.44 -1.43
C LEU A 37 3.97 -17.31 -1.36
N ARG A 38 4.73 -18.32 -1.81
CA ARG A 38 6.19 -18.26 -1.91
C ARG A 38 6.62 -17.15 -2.87
N LEU A 39 6.06 -17.13 -4.08
CA LEU A 39 6.32 -16.08 -5.08
C LEU A 39 5.93 -14.69 -4.57
N ARG A 40 4.77 -14.54 -3.90
CA ARG A 40 4.39 -13.28 -3.27
C ARG A 40 5.39 -12.80 -2.23
N ARG A 41 6.01 -13.68 -1.44
CA ARG A 41 7.07 -13.26 -0.50
C ARG A 41 8.30 -12.76 -1.24
N CYS A 42 8.70 -13.44 -2.32
CA CYS A 42 9.82 -13.02 -3.16
C CYS A 42 9.57 -11.68 -3.88
N THR A 43 8.30 -11.31 -4.15
CA THR A 43 7.95 -10.01 -4.77
C THR A 43 7.55 -8.92 -3.77
N SER A 44 7.07 -9.29 -2.57
CA SER A 44 6.66 -8.31 -1.54
C SER A 44 7.86 -7.69 -0.81
N ASP A 45 9.01 -8.37 -0.77
CA ASP A 45 10.22 -7.84 -0.14
C ASP A 45 11.12 -7.06 -1.12
N SER A 46 10.87 -7.14 -2.44
CA SER A 46 11.71 -6.44 -3.44
C SER A 46 11.22 -5.02 -3.74
N ASP A 47 9.91 -4.77 -3.85
CA ASP A 47 9.45 -3.51 -4.48
C ASP A 47 8.52 -2.64 -3.63
N THR A 48 8.29 -2.98 -2.35
CA THR A 48 7.42 -2.16 -1.48
C THR A 48 8.10 -1.63 -0.20
N CYS A 49 9.34 -2.03 0.10
CA CYS A 49 10.05 -1.55 1.28
C CYS A 49 10.92 -0.30 1.05
N SER A 50 11.12 0.14 -0.20
CA SER A 50 11.90 1.35 -0.51
C SER A 50 11.05 2.64 -0.60
N SER A 51 9.73 2.53 -0.78
CA SER A 51 8.85 3.71 -0.96
C SER A 51 8.12 4.17 0.30
N ARG A 52 8.30 3.52 1.46
CA ARG A 52 7.68 3.96 2.74
C ARG A 52 8.54 4.90 3.57
N SER A 53 9.74 5.26 3.11
CA SER A 53 10.59 6.23 3.80
C SER A 53 10.68 7.53 3.00
N GLN A 54 9.87 8.49 3.44
CA GLN A 54 9.83 9.90 3.06
C GLN A 54 8.99 10.26 1.81
N PRO A 55 8.17 11.32 1.90
CA PRO A 55 7.54 11.91 0.71
C PRO A 55 8.62 12.27 -0.31
N SER A 56 8.35 12.23 -1.62
CA SER A 56 9.31 12.68 -2.63
C SER A 56 9.84 14.08 -2.28
N SER A 57 11.07 14.42 -2.70
CA SER A 57 11.66 15.73 -2.40
C SER A 57 10.75 16.90 -2.83
N GLU A 58 10.02 16.71 -3.93
CA GLU A 58 9.00 17.62 -4.43
C GLU A 58 7.83 17.78 -3.46
N ILE A 59 7.29 16.68 -2.93
CA ILE A 59 6.20 16.71 -1.96
C ILE A 59 6.67 17.35 -0.64
N ARG A 60 7.89 17.06 -0.18
CA ARG A 60 8.45 17.73 1.01
C ARG A 60 8.63 19.22 0.80
N GLY A 61 9.14 19.63 -0.35
CA GLY A 61 9.27 21.04 -0.72
C GLY A 61 7.92 21.75 -0.79
N TRP A 62 6.92 21.09 -1.37
CA TRP A 62 5.55 21.62 -1.43
C TRP A 62 4.94 21.77 -0.04
N ILE A 63 5.06 20.75 0.83
CA ILE A 63 4.57 20.82 2.21
C ILE A 63 5.21 21.99 2.95
N HIS A 64 6.53 22.13 2.93
CA HIS A 64 7.22 23.25 3.59
C HIS A 64 6.81 24.62 3.03
N SER A 65 6.57 24.72 1.72
CA SER A 65 6.03 25.94 1.11
C SER A 65 4.64 26.27 1.63
N GLN A 66 3.76 25.28 1.76
CA GLN A 66 2.42 25.49 2.32
C GLN A 66 2.47 25.84 3.81
N GLU A 67 3.31 25.18 4.60
CA GLU A 67 3.50 25.48 6.04
C GLU A 67 3.98 26.92 6.25
N LYS A 68 5.00 27.36 5.50
CA LYS A 68 5.50 28.74 5.56
C LYS A 68 4.41 29.75 5.20
N ARG A 69 3.65 29.48 4.14
CA ARG A 69 2.56 30.35 3.69
C ARG A 69 1.43 30.44 4.71
N LEU A 70 1.09 29.34 5.38
CA LEU A 70 0.10 29.34 6.46
C LEU A 70 0.55 30.23 7.62
N LEU A 71 1.80 30.11 8.05
CA LEU A 71 2.36 30.94 9.12
C LEU A 71 2.31 32.44 8.78
N GLU A 72 2.64 32.80 7.54
CA GLU A 72 2.55 34.19 7.07
C GLU A 72 1.11 34.72 7.05
N LEU A 73 0.14 33.90 6.63
CA LEU A 73 -1.28 34.26 6.62
C LEU A 73 -1.84 34.39 8.04
N GLU A 74 -1.48 33.48 8.95
CA GLU A 74 -1.86 33.54 10.36
C GLU A 74 -1.32 34.81 11.03
N GLN A 75 -0.07 35.17 10.75
CA GLN A 75 0.55 36.39 11.25
C GLN A 75 -0.18 37.63 10.72
N ARG A 76 -0.45 37.70 9.41
CA ARG A 76 -1.18 38.82 8.81
C ARG A 76 -2.61 38.94 9.34
N LEU A 77 -3.28 37.81 9.58
CA LEU A 77 -4.60 37.77 10.20
C LEU A 77 -4.54 38.33 11.63
N LYS A 78 -3.52 37.96 12.40
CA LYS A 78 -3.27 38.46 13.76
C LYS A 78 -2.94 39.96 13.78
N GLU A 79 -2.30 40.47 12.75
CA GLU A 79 -2.02 41.90 12.53
C GLU A 79 -3.25 42.69 12.05
N GLY A 80 -4.41 42.04 11.90
CA GLY A 80 -5.68 42.69 11.56
C GLY A 80 -5.98 42.75 10.06
N ALA A 81 -5.26 42.00 9.22
CA ALA A 81 -5.65 41.85 7.82
C ALA A 81 -7.00 41.11 7.73
N GLY A 82 -7.99 41.72 7.08
CA GLY A 82 -9.29 41.09 6.88
C GLY A 82 -9.20 39.84 6.02
N LEU A 83 -9.89 38.77 6.43
CA LEU A 83 -9.95 37.47 5.75
C LEU A 83 -10.23 37.59 4.24
N THR A 84 -11.13 38.50 3.85
CA THR A 84 -11.48 38.75 2.44
C THR A 84 -10.27 39.21 1.63
N LYS A 85 -9.41 40.08 2.18
CA LYS A 85 -8.19 40.55 1.52
C LYS A 85 -7.16 39.42 1.38
N LEU A 86 -6.99 38.63 2.44
CA LEU A 86 -6.07 37.48 2.43
C LEU A 86 -6.44 36.44 1.36
N LEU A 87 -7.74 36.15 1.23
CA LEU A 87 -8.26 35.24 0.21
C LEU A 87 -8.13 35.81 -1.21
N SER A 88 -8.36 37.11 -1.40
CA SER A 88 -8.15 37.75 -2.70
C SER A 88 -6.69 37.76 -3.14
N ASP A 89 -5.75 38.07 -2.23
CA ASP A 89 -4.30 38.00 -2.51
C ASP A 89 -3.87 36.56 -2.91
N GLN A 90 -4.48 35.56 -2.27
CA GLN A 90 -4.25 34.14 -2.57
C GLN A 90 -4.79 33.72 -3.93
N GLN A 91 -5.92 34.27 -4.39
CA GLN A 91 -6.45 34.02 -5.73
C GLN A 91 -5.54 34.60 -6.83
N VAL A 92 -5.00 35.81 -6.64
CA VAL A 92 -4.12 36.45 -7.64
C VAL A 92 -2.79 35.72 -7.79
N GLY A 93 -2.19 35.23 -6.70
CA GLY A 93 -0.94 34.46 -6.76
C GLY A 93 -1.04 33.14 -7.53
N PHE A 94 -2.21 32.49 -7.52
CA PHE A 94 -2.43 31.22 -8.23
C PHE A 94 -2.52 31.37 -9.76
N TYR A 95 -2.81 32.59 -10.25
CA TYR A 95 -2.91 32.89 -11.69
C TYR A 95 -1.58 33.37 -12.31
N MET A 96 -0.59 33.72 -11.50
CA MET A 96 0.69 34.27 -11.98
C MET A 96 1.83 33.25 -12.03
N ASP A 97 1.64 32.04 -11.47
CA ASP A 97 2.61 30.95 -11.40
C ASP A 97 2.31 29.80 -12.39
N ARG A 98 1.59 30.09 -13.49
CA ARG A 98 1.29 29.15 -14.59
C ARG A 98 1.89 29.60 -15.91
#